data_AF-A0A672HDV7-F1
#
_entry.id   AF-A0A672HDV7-F1
#
_cell.length_a   1.000
_cell.length_b   1.000
_cell.length_c   1.000
_cell.angle_alpha   90.00
_cell.angle_beta   90.00
_cell.angle_gamma   90.00
#
_symmetry.space_group_name_H-M   'P 1'
#
loop_
_entity.id
_entity.type
_entity.pdbx_description
1 polymer ?
#
loop_
_entity_poly.entity_id
_entity_poly.type
_entity_poly.pdbx_seq_one_letter_code
_entity_poly.pdbx_strand_id
1 'polypeptide(L)'
;TKTLNAALTNLWYVAFHMADIHWQGWYRMFLGQTSARIPERCIEQHRCGTHAPLWLVEPHPTQSGVIVNRTVCNSWRGDCCNFQNHQIHVKRCYGGYYVYKLVAPTPRTCYLIYCSATTYLISKSAHLNYLIIISFHFFFFF
;
A
#
# COMPACT_ATOMS: atom_id res chain seq x y z
N THR A 1 4.02 -19.19 -3.00
CA THR A 1 3.49 -17.80 -2.92
C THR A 1 2.72 -17.52 -4.18
N LYS A 2 1.52 -16.94 -4.07
CA LYS A 2 0.72 -16.53 -5.23
C LYS A 2 1.18 -15.14 -5.70
N THR A 3 1.09 -14.90 -7.00
CA THR A 3 1.46 -13.63 -7.63
C THR A 3 0.19 -12.83 -7.87
N LEU A 4 0.17 -11.57 -7.42
CA LEU A 4 -0.87 -10.62 -7.81
C LEU A 4 -0.24 -9.60 -8.77
N ASN A 5 -0.71 -9.63 -10.01
CA ASN A 5 -0.31 -8.70 -11.05
C ASN A 5 -1.28 -7.53 -11.05
N ALA A 6 -0.74 -6.33 -10.91
CA ALA A 6 -1.55 -5.13 -10.85
C ALA A 6 -1.88 -4.69 -12.30
N ALA A 7 -3.15 -4.39 -12.60
CA ALA A 7 -3.55 -3.84 -13.89
C ALA A 7 -3.05 -2.39 -13.99
N LEU A 8 -2.27 -2.05 -15.03
CA LEU A 8 -1.71 -0.72 -15.22
C LEU A 8 -2.84 0.32 -15.36
N THR A 9 -3.21 0.97 -14.26
CA THR A 9 -4.08 2.15 -14.28
C THR A 9 -3.18 3.39 -14.31
N ASN A 10 -3.58 4.42 -15.06
CA ASN A 10 -2.79 5.62 -15.38
C ASN A 10 -2.50 6.55 -14.17
N LEU A 11 -2.36 6.01 -12.96
CA LEU A 11 -2.14 6.76 -11.72
C LEU A 11 -1.06 6.08 -10.88
N TRP A 12 -0.33 6.89 -10.10
CA TRP A 12 0.86 6.61 -9.29
C TRP A 12 0.79 5.42 -8.30
N TYR A 13 -0.35 4.74 -8.21
CA TYR A 13 -0.61 3.57 -7.36
C TYR A 13 -1.54 2.62 -8.08
N VAL A 14 -1.49 1.32 -7.73
CA VAL A 14 -2.31 0.32 -8.41
C VAL A 14 -3.16 -0.50 -7.43
N ALA A 15 -4.42 -0.74 -7.81
CA ALA A 15 -5.37 -1.61 -7.13
C ALA A 15 -5.27 -3.06 -7.60
N PHE A 16 -5.58 -3.97 -6.67
CA PHE A 16 -5.93 -5.36 -6.99
C PHE A 16 -7.44 -5.55 -6.86
N HIS A 17 -8.11 -6.03 -7.90
CA HIS A 17 -9.54 -6.33 -7.79
C HIS A 17 -9.74 -7.42 -6.71
N MET A 18 -10.66 -7.14 -5.77
CA MET A 18 -11.00 -8.06 -4.69
C MET A 18 -11.51 -9.43 -5.17
N ALA A 19 -11.98 -9.53 -6.42
CA ALA A 19 -12.40 -10.76 -7.07
C ALA A 19 -11.22 -11.70 -7.41
N ASP A 20 -10.02 -11.15 -7.56
CA ASP A 20 -8.81 -11.92 -7.93
C ASP A 20 -8.04 -12.41 -6.68
N ILE A 21 -8.42 -11.94 -5.49
CA ILE A 21 -7.75 -12.28 -4.24
C ILE A 21 -8.45 -13.46 -3.57
N HIS A 22 -7.81 -14.62 -3.62
CA HIS A 22 -8.21 -15.75 -2.77
C HIS A 22 -7.71 -15.51 -1.34
N TRP A 23 -8.57 -15.26 -0.37
CA TRP A 23 -8.15 -14.87 1.00
C TRP A 23 -7.33 -15.91 1.78
N GLN A 24 -7.01 -17.05 1.18
CA GLN A 24 -6.11 -18.06 1.72
C GLN A 24 -4.76 -18.06 0.97
N GLY A 25 -3.69 -17.75 1.70
CA GLY A 25 -2.31 -17.91 1.24
C GLY A 25 -1.46 -16.65 1.36
N TRP A 26 -0.22 -16.77 0.90
CA TRP A 26 0.77 -15.69 0.87
C TRP A 26 0.89 -15.12 -0.54
N TYR A 27 0.81 -13.81 -0.63
CA TYR A 27 0.82 -13.04 -1.86
C TYR A 27 2.09 -12.21 -2.02
N ARG A 28 2.67 -12.24 -3.21
CA ARG A 28 3.71 -11.30 -3.64
C ARG A 28 3.10 -10.38 -4.70
N MET A 29 3.24 -9.08 -4.48
CA MET A 29 2.69 -8.06 -5.35
C MET A 29 3.73 -7.62 -6.38
N PHE A 30 3.31 -7.45 -7.62
CA PHE A 30 4.16 -6.96 -8.71
C PHE A 30 3.46 -5.87 -9.51
N LEU A 31 4.25 -4.87 -9.91
CA LEU A 31 3.88 -3.87 -10.90
C LEU A 31 4.72 -4.13 -12.15
N GLY A 32 4.11 -4.73 -13.18
CA GLY A 32 4.86 -5.27 -14.31
C GLY A 32 5.88 -6.31 -13.83
N GLN A 33 7.16 -6.08 -14.10
CA GLN A 33 8.27 -6.94 -13.66
C GLN A 33 8.92 -6.48 -12.34
N THR A 34 8.43 -5.40 -11.74
CA THR A 34 9.02 -4.82 -10.51
C THR A 34 8.26 -5.27 -9.27
N SER A 35 8.98 -5.60 -8.19
CA SER A 35 8.35 -5.92 -6.91
C SER A 35 7.64 -4.70 -6.32
N ALA A 36 6.37 -4.87 -5.95
CA ALA A 36 5.55 -3.84 -5.33
C ALA A 36 5.30 -4.16 -3.85
N ARG A 37 5.00 -3.13 -3.08
CA ARG A 37 4.62 -3.25 -1.66
C ARG A 37 3.44 -2.35 -1.34
N ILE A 38 2.71 -2.70 -0.29
CA ILE A 38 1.65 -1.82 0.23
C ILE A 38 2.36 -0.56 0.77
N PRO A 39 1.84 0.66 0.54
CA PRO A 39 2.46 1.86 1.11
C PRO A 39 2.27 1.93 2.63
N GLU A 40 3.25 2.52 3.31
CA GLU A 40 3.29 2.75 4.77
C GLU A 40 2.76 4.14 5.15
N ARG A 41 2.01 4.77 4.25
CA ARG A 41 1.50 6.14 4.44
C ARG A 41 0.06 6.21 3.98
N CYS A 42 -0.66 7.14 4.60
CA CYS A 42 -2.01 7.47 4.19
C CYS A 42 -2.03 7.87 2.71
N ILE A 43 -2.92 7.21 1.97
CA ILE A 43 -3.19 7.49 0.57
C ILE A 43 -4.49 8.27 0.50
N GLU A 44 -4.55 9.36 -0.27
CA GLU A 44 -5.80 10.10 -0.46
C GLU A 44 -6.90 9.21 -1.07
N GLN A 45 -8.16 9.51 -0.74
CA GLN A 45 -9.33 8.89 -1.38
C GLN A 45 -9.30 9.02 -2.93
N HIS A 46 -9.99 8.11 -3.63
CA HIS A 46 -10.01 8.03 -5.10
C HIS A 46 -8.67 7.73 -5.79
N ARG A 47 -7.66 7.29 -5.02
CA ARG A 47 -6.37 6.84 -5.56
C ARG A 47 -6.37 5.32 -5.77
N CYS A 48 -5.36 4.84 -6.49
CA CYS A 48 -5.21 3.43 -6.85
C CYS A 48 -6.40 2.84 -7.64
N GLY A 49 -7.29 3.64 -8.23
CA GLY A 49 -8.50 3.11 -8.88
C GLY A 49 -9.57 2.61 -7.90
N THR A 50 -9.53 3.07 -6.64
CA THR A 50 -10.55 2.76 -5.64
C THR A 50 -10.99 4.00 -4.87
N HIS A 51 -12.19 3.95 -4.31
CA HIS A 51 -12.76 5.04 -3.53
C HIS A 51 -12.11 5.16 -2.16
N ALA A 52 -11.86 4.03 -1.49
CA ALA A 52 -11.25 3.96 -0.16
C ALA A 52 -9.99 3.06 -0.17
N PRO A 53 -8.81 3.63 -0.49
CA PRO A 53 -7.58 2.87 -0.60
C PRO A 53 -7.07 2.35 0.74
N LEU A 54 -6.55 1.12 0.74
CA LEU A 54 -5.94 0.49 1.92
C LEU A 54 -4.42 0.67 1.97
N TRP A 55 -3.89 0.96 3.16
CA TRP A 55 -2.47 1.22 3.44
C TRP A 55 -2.04 0.67 4.81
N LEU A 56 -0.74 0.51 5.05
CA LEU A 56 -0.20 -0.02 6.31
C LEU A 56 0.13 1.08 7.30
N VAL A 57 -0.37 0.95 8.53
CA VAL A 57 -0.12 1.91 9.61
C VAL A 57 1.33 1.80 10.11
N GLU A 58 1.82 0.59 10.30
CA GLU A 58 3.17 0.34 10.80
C GLU A 58 4.14 -0.06 9.66
N PRO A 59 5.44 0.26 9.79
CA PRO A 59 6.43 0.01 8.73
C PRO A 59 6.69 -1.48 8.49
N HIS A 60 7.10 -1.82 7.28
CA HIS A 60 7.44 -3.19 6.90
C HIS A 60 8.57 -3.75 7.78
N PRO A 61 8.59 -5.07 8.04
CA PRO A 61 9.67 -5.68 8.82
C PRO A 61 11.02 -5.49 8.12
N THR A 62 12.03 -5.04 8.87
CA THR A 62 13.41 -4.91 8.39
C THR A 62 14.15 -6.24 8.43
N GLN A 63 13.79 -7.17 9.31
CA GLN A 63 14.45 -8.47 9.42
C GLN A 63 13.86 -9.49 8.44
N SER A 64 14.71 -10.16 7.68
CA SER A 64 14.31 -11.25 6.80
C SER A 64 13.91 -12.50 7.59
N GLY A 65 12.89 -13.23 7.12
CA GLY A 65 12.43 -14.47 7.73
C GLY A 65 11.36 -14.30 8.81
N VAL A 66 11.24 -13.11 9.39
CA VAL A 66 10.27 -12.82 10.46
C VAL A 66 8.89 -12.51 9.87
N ILE A 67 7.85 -13.09 10.48
CA ILE A 67 6.44 -12.78 10.22
C ILE A 67 5.98 -11.78 11.28
N VAL A 68 5.42 -10.66 10.85
CA VAL A 68 4.90 -9.62 11.73
C VAL A 68 3.45 -9.29 11.39
N ASN A 69 2.67 -8.91 12.39
CA ASN A 69 1.33 -8.39 12.19
C ASN A 69 1.40 -6.89 11.89
N ARG A 70 0.60 -6.45 10.91
CA ARG A 70 0.48 -5.05 10.51
C ARG A 70 -0.97 -4.68 10.38
N THR A 71 -1.30 -3.54 10.94
CA THR A 71 -2.62 -2.93 10.87
C THR A 71 -2.78 -2.24 9.54
N VAL A 72 -3.90 -2.53 8.88
CA VAL A 72 -4.30 -1.92 7.62
C VAL A 72 -5.42 -0.94 7.90
N CYS A 73 -5.23 0.29 7.44
CA CYS A 73 -6.24 1.34 7.45
C CYS A 73 -6.71 1.65 6.04
N ASN A 74 -7.85 2.34 5.98
CA ASN A 74 -8.45 2.87 4.75
C ASN A 74 -8.57 4.38 4.84
N SER A 75 -8.47 5.05 3.70
CA SER A 75 -8.72 6.48 3.63
C SER A 75 -10.08 6.78 3.04
N TRP A 76 -10.94 7.46 3.78
CA TRP A 76 -12.30 7.79 3.35
C TRP A 76 -12.82 9.05 4.06
N ARG A 77 -13.59 9.88 3.34
CA ARG A 77 -14.17 11.14 3.86
C ARG A 77 -13.16 12.12 4.47
N GLY A 78 -11.92 12.10 3.99
CA GLY A 78 -10.83 12.94 4.51
C GLY A 78 -10.08 12.35 5.72
N ASP A 79 -10.54 11.24 6.29
CA ASP A 79 -9.83 10.54 7.35
C ASP A 79 -8.96 9.41 6.78
N CYS A 80 -7.77 9.24 7.35
CA CYS A 80 -6.81 8.20 6.97
C CYS A 80 -7.12 6.80 7.54
N CYS A 81 -8.09 6.70 8.46
CA CYS A 81 -8.54 5.44 9.08
C CYS A 81 -10.03 5.56 9.42
N ASN A 82 -10.93 5.56 8.43
CA ASN A 82 -12.35 5.82 8.68
C ASN A 82 -13.15 4.53 9.00
N PHE A 83 -13.02 3.48 8.19
CA PHE A 83 -13.61 2.17 8.49
C PHE A 83 -12.76 1.36 9.46
N GLN A 84 -13.35 0.29 9.99
CA GLN A 84 -12.71 -0.66 10.88
C GLN A 84 -11.38 -1.16 10.28
N ASN A 85 -10.33 -1.07 11.07
CA ASN A 85 -9.02 -1.57 10.71
C ASN A 85 -8.97 -3.10 10.86
N HIS A 86 -8.05 -3.73 10.13
CA HIS A 86 -7.82 -5.17 10.21
C HIS A 86 -6.34 -5.47 10.14
N GLN A 87 -5.94 -6.61 10.70
CA GLN A 87 -4.55 -7.02 10.71
C GLN A 87 -4.24 -7.98 9.58
N ILE A 88 -3.11 -7.76 8.92
CA ILE A 88 -2.52 -8.69 7.96
C ILE A 88 -1.17 -9.18 8.48
N HIS A 89 -0.70 -10.31 7.93
CA HIS A 89 0.66 -10.76 8.21
C HIS A 89 1.59 -10.34 7.07
N VAL A 90 2.76 -9.83 7.44
CA VAL A 90 3.80 -9.38 6.50
C VAL A 90 5.09 -10.12 6.81
N LYS A 91 5.77 -10.59 5.77
CA LYS A 91 7.08 -11.25 5.89
C LYS A 91 8.05 -10.67 4.87
N ARG A 92 9.26 -10.33 5.31
CA ARG A 92 10.39 -10.01 4.43
C ARG A 92 11.11 -11.30 4.06
N CYS A 93 11.29 -11.55 2.77
CA CYS A 93 12.01 -12.72 2.27
C CYS A 93 13.47 -12.37 1.93
N TYR A 94 14.34 -13.37 2.00
CA TYR A 94 15.69 -13.30 1.43
C TYR A 94 15.57 -12.97 -0.06
N GLY A 95 16.21 -11.87 -0.50
CA GLY A 95 15.98 -11.26 -1.82
C GLY A 95 15.28 -9.90 -1.80
N GLY A 96 14.99 -9.36 -0.61
CA GLY A 96 14.57 -7.95 -0.45
C GLY A 96 13.14 -7.64 -0.86
N TYR A 97 12.29 -8.65 -1.05
CA TYR A 97 10.88 -8.51 -1.36
C TYR A 97 9.99 -8.90 -0.18
N TYR A 98 8.73 -8.47 -0.23
CA TYR A 98 7.74 -8.70 0.80
C TYR A 98 6.64 -9.64 0.32
N VAL A 99 6.14 -10.45 1.23
CA VAL A 99 4.96 -11.29 1.02
C VAL A 99 3.92 -11.01 2.09
N TYR A 100 2.65 -11.04 1.71
CA TYR A 100 1.52 -10.63 2.53
C TYR A 100 0.50 -11.75 2.63
N LYS A 101 0.03 -12.02 3.85
CA LYS A 101 -1.16 -12.84 4.08
C LYS A 101 -2.34 -11.88 4.27
N LEU A 102 -3.01 -11.59 3.15
CA LEU A 102 -4.10 -10.62 3.10
C LEU A 102 -5.37 -11.21 3.71
N VAL A 103 -6.15 -10.35 4.36
CA VAL A 103 -7.49 -10.68 4.88
C VAL A 103 -8.53 -9.83 4.17
N ALA A 104 -9.74 -10.37 4.05
CA ALA A 104 -10.84 -9.66 3.43
C ALA A 104 -11.15 -8.40 4.26
N PRO A 105 -11.11 -7.20 3.66
CA PRO A 105 -11.47 -5.99 4.37
C PRO A 105 -12.95 -6.06 4.79
N THR A 106 -13.23 -5.53 5.98
CA THR A 106 -14.58 -5.52 6.56
C THR A 106 -14.96 -4.06 6.86
N PRO A 107 -16.14 -3.57 6.42
CA PRO A 107 -17.19 -4.24 5.67
C PRO A 107 -16.75 -4.60 4.24
N ARG A 108 -17.24 -5.71 3.71
CA ARG A 108 -16.93 -6.20 2.36
C ARG A 108 -17.63 -5.33 1.31
N THR A 109 -17.15 -4.10 1.14
CA THR A 109 -17.68 -3.11 0.20
C THR A 109 -16.83 -3.08 -1.06
N CYS A 110 -17.44 -2.77 -2.21
CA CYS A 110 -16.76 -2.69 -3.51
C CYS A 110 -15.70 -1.57 -3.60
N TYR A 111 -15.55 -0.78 -2.54
CA TYR A 111 -14.72 0.41 -2.49
C TYR A 111 -13.42 0.23 -1.70
N LEU A 112 -13.22 -0.91 -1.03
CA LEU A 112 -12.01 -1.19 -0.25
C LEU A 112 -11.06 -2.08 -1.05
N ILE A 113 -9.92 -1.52 -1.46
CA ILE A 113 -8.93 -2.24 -2.27
C ILE A 113 -7.52 -2.00 -1.72
N TYR A 114 -6.70 -3.07 -1.68
CA TYR A 114 -5.27 -3.00 -1.36
C TYR A 114 -4.52 -2.25 -2.45
N CYS A 115 -3.93 -1.12 -2.06
CA CYS A 115 -3.01 -0.40 -2.92
C CYS A 115 -1.62 -1.04 -2.86
N SER A 116 -0.93 -1.02 -3.99
CA SER A 116 0.51 -1.27 -4.01
C SER A 116 1.24 -0.21 -4.82
N ALA A 117 2.49 0.04 -4.42
CA ALA A 117 3.41 0.92 -5.10
C ALA A 117 4.79 0.25 -5.15
N THR A 118 5.54 0.52 -6.21
CA THR A 118 6.94 0.08 -6.28
C THR A 118 7.79 0.86 -5.29
N THR A 119 8.88 0.27 -4.83
CA THR A 119 9.86 0.95 -3.97
C THR A 119 10.36 2.25 -4.58
N TYR A 120 10.50 2.30 -5.90
CA TYR A 120 10.87 3.49 -6.68
C TYR A 120 9.81 4.61 -6.61
N LEU A 121 8.53 4.27 -6.63
CA LEU A 121 7.45 5.26 -6.51
C LEU A 121 7.26 5.72 -5.05
N ILE A 122 7.55 4.85 -4.08
CA ILE A 122 7.59 5.22 -2.66
C ILE A 122 8.75 6.18 -2.38
N SER A 123 9.94 5.91 -2.92
CA SER A 123 11.09 6.82 -2.80
C SER A 123 10.86 8.12 -3.56
N LYS A 124 10.28 8.08 -4.77
CA LYS A 124 9.92 9.30 -5.51
C LYS A 124 8.82 10.12 -4.83
N SER A 125 7.83 9.51 -4.20
CA SER A 125 6.83 10.28 -3.45
C SER A 125 7.39 10.85 -2.16
N ALA A 126 8.31 10.15 -1.48
CA ALA A 126 9.06 10.73 -0.37
C ALA A 126 9.92 11.92 -0.86
N HIS A 127 10.54 11.79 -2.05
CA HIS A 127 11.35 12.85 -2.66
C HIS A 127 10.54 14.03 -3.20
N LEU A 128 9.33 13.78 -3.72
CA LEU A 128 8.40 14.83 -4.16
C LEU A 128 7.81 15.55 -2.94
N ASN A 129 7.46 14.84 -1.86
CA ASN A 129 7.12 15.48 -0.60
C ASN A 129 8.30 16.26 -0.02
N TYR A 130 9.53 15.76 -0.12
CA TYR A 130 10.75 16.49 0.28
C TYR A 130 10.98 17.74 -0.57
N LEU A 131 10.78 17.67 -1.90
CA LEU A 131 10.86 18.82 -2.80
C LEU A 131 9.74 19.84 -2.55
N ILE A 132 8.52 19.40 -2.21
CA ILE A 132 7.40 20.26 -1.82
C ILE A 132 7.67 20.92 -0.46
N ILE A 133 8.26 20.21 0.49
CA ILE A 133 8.63 20.76 1.82
C ILE A 133 9.80 21.76 1.69
N ILE A 134 10.81 21.50 0.85
CA ILE A 134 11.91 22.45 0.61
C ILE A 134 11.41 23.72 -0.12
N SER A 135 10.41 23.61 -0.99
CA SER A 135 9.83 24.79 -1.65
C SER A 135 8.93 25.61 -0.73
N PHE A 136 8.29 25.02 0.28
CA PHE A 136 7.59 25.77 1.34
C PHE A 136 8.54 26.40 2.37
N HIS A 137 9.68 25.79 2.66
CA HIS A 137 10.69 26.38 3.56
C HIS A 137 11.50 27.52 2.91
N PHE A 138 11.35 27.73 1.60
CA PHE A 138 11.97 28.86 0.88
C PHE A 138 11.04 30.06 0.66
N PHE A 139 9.75 29.96 0.99
CA PHE A 139 8.76 31.02 0.78
C PHE A 139 8.48 31.88 2.02
N PHE A 140 9.18 31.67 3.14
CA PHE A 140 9.02 32.46 4.38
C PHE A 140 10.24 33.33 4.76
N PHE A 141 11.23 33.44 3.89
CA PHE A 141 12.33 34.41 4.01
C PHE A 141 12.59 35.05 2.65
N PHE A 142 11.73 35.97 2.23
CA PHE A 142 12.04 37.21 1.51
C PHE A 142 10.77 38.06 1.38
#